data_AF-A0A7W1UQM3-F1
#
_entry.id   AF-A0A7W1UQM3-F1
#
_cell.length_a   1.000
_cell.length_b   1.000
_cell.length_c   1.000
_cell.angle_alpha   90.00
_cell.angle_beta   90.00
_cell.angle_gamma   90.00
#
_symmetry.space_group_name_H-M   'P 1'
#
loop_
_entity.id
_entity.type
_entity.pdbx_description
1 polymer ?
#
loop_
_entity_poly.entity_id
_entity_poly.type
_entity_poly.pdbx_seq_one_letter_code
_entity_poly.pdbx_strand_id
1 'polypeptide(L)'
;ILEREIEGGKEVITTPLPVVVSATEGMAEPRIPNMRGIMSARTKPLQVVEAVSVPLFSEIKNYDKPKPRGQVTLVATDDVDKLVDLLHTEAKVF
;
A
#
# COMPACT_ATOMS: atom_id res chain seq x y z
N ILE A 1 1.85 8.53 -22.06
CA ILE A 1 2.69 7.35 -21.76
C ILE A 1 2.72 7.23 -20.25
N LEU A 2 2.43 6.05 -19.70
CA LEU A 2 2.40 5.77 -18.27
C LEU A 2 3.15 4.46 -17.99
N GLU A 3 3.80 4.37 -16.84
CA GLU A 3 4.42 3.14 -16.35
C GLU A 3 3.51 2.50 -15.31
N ARG A 4 3.17 1.23 -15.51
CA ARG A 4 2.41 0.41 -14.56
C ARG A 4 3.31 -0.65 -13.95
N GLU A 5 3.35 -0.72 -12.63
CA GLU A 5 4.04 -1.80 -11.93
C GLU A 5 3.23 -3.09 -12.01
N ILE A 6 3.92 -4.18 -12.35
CA ILE A 6 3.37 -5.53 -12.44
C ILE A 6 4.34 -6.51 -11.80
N GLU A 7 3.87 -7.72 -11.50
CA GLU A 7 4.76 -8.80 -11.10
C GLU A 7 5.82 -9.03 -12.17
N GLY A 8 7.11 -8.90 -11.80
CA GLY A 8 8.23 -9.08 -12.71
C GLY A 8 8.74 -7.81 -13.42
N GLY A 9 8.19 -6.62 -13.16
CA GLY A 9 8.78 -5.37 -13.62
C GLY A 9 7.78 -4.24 -13.87
N LYS A 10 8.00 -3.50 -14.96
CA LYS A 10 7.16 -2.36 -15.37
C LYS A 10 6.67 -2.51 -16.80
N GLU A 11 5.43 -2.11 -17.03
CA GLU A 11 4.81 -2.05 -18.34
C GLU A 11 4.63 -0.59 -18.77
N VAL A 12 5.03 -0.27 -20.01
CA VAL A 12 4.89 1.08 -20.57
C VAL A 12 3.65 1.13 -21.46
N ILE A 13 2.66 1.93 -21.08
CA ILE A 13 1.35 1.99 -21.74
C ILE A 13 1.14 3.36 -22.39
N THR A 14 0.57 3.37 -23.60
CA THR A 14 0.12 4.58 -24.30
C THR A 14 -1.38 4.49 -24.55
N THR A 15 -2.15 5.47 -24.09
CA THR A 15 -3.60 5.53 -24.26
C THR A 15 -4.05 6.94 -24.66
N PRO A 16 -5.11 7.09 -25.46
CA PRO A 16 -5.75 8.38 -25.72
C PRO A 16 -6.49 8.90 -24.47
N LEU A 17 -6.76 10.20 -24.43
CA LEU A 17 -7.60 10.84 -23.39
C LEU A 17 -9.07 10.87 -23.85
N PRO A 18 -10.05 10.84 -22.92
CA PRO A 18 -9.90 10.84 -21.46
C PRO A 18 -9.51 9.45 -20.90
N VAL A 19 -8.72 9.44 -19.82
CA VAL A 19 -8.27 8.21 -19.15
C VAL A 19 -8.44 8.35 -17.64
N VAL A 20 -8.72 7.23 -16.96
CA VAL A 20 -8.73 7.12 -15.50
C VAL A 20 -7.50 6.34 -15.07
N VAL A 21 -6.76 6.87 -14.09
CA VAL A 21 -5.52 6.29 -13.57
C VAL A 21 -5.53 6.30 -12.05
N SER A 22 -5.05 5.22 -11.43
CA SER A 22 -4.75 5.14 -10.00
C SER A 22 -3.26 5.37 -9.78
N ALA A 23 -2.89 5.99 -8.65
CA ALA A 23 -1.49 6.13 -8.24
C ALA A 23 -1.12 5.06 -7.20
N THR A 24 0.04 4.43 -7.36
CA THR A 24 0.62 3.49 -6.39
C THR A 24 1.57 4.22 -5.43
N GLU A 25 1.80 3.63 -4.26
CA GLU A 25 2.82 4.11 -3.33
C GLU A 25 4.20 4.08 -4.01
N GLY A 26 5.03 5.10 -3.76
CA GLY A 26 6.35 5.23 -4.39
C GLY A 26 6.36 5.85 -5.79
N MET A 27 5.20 6.07 -6.42
CA MET A 27 5.11 6.75 -7.73
C MET A 27 5.63 8.20 -7.68
N ALA A 28 5.43 8.89 -6.57
CA ALA A 28 5.96 10.23 -6.32
C ALA A 28 6.11 10.48 -4.82
N GLU A 29 7.05 11.36 -4.46
CA GLU A 29 7.20 11.83 -3.08
C GLU A 29 6.23 12.98 -2.77
N PRO A 30 5.32 12.84 -1.78
CA PRO A 30 4.42 13.91 -1.39
C PRO A 30 5.20 15.09 -0.80
N ARG A 31 4.96 16.30 -1.32
CA ARG A 31 5.62 17.51 -0.83
C ARG A 31 5.01 17.98 0.49
N ILE A 32 5.84 18.33 1.47
CA ILE A 32 5.38 18.98 2.71
C ILE A 32 4.94 20.42 2.38
N PRO A 33 3.69 20.80 2.67
CA PRO A 33 3.21 22.15 2.39
C PRO A 33 3.81 23.17 3.37
N ASN A 34 4.04 24.40 2.89
CA ASN A 34 4.45 25.51 3.75
C ASN A 34 3.23 26.21 4.41
N MET A 35 3.47 27.07 5.39
CA MET A 35 2.41 27.78 6.13
C MET A 35 1.44 28.52 5.21
N ARG A 36 1.94 29.19 4.15
CA ARG A 36 1.10 29.88 3.17
C ARG A 36 0.19 28.90 2.41
N GLY A 37 0.72 27.75 2.00
CA GLY A 37 -0.03 26.68 1.35
C GLY A 37 -1.16 26.16 2.23
N ILE A 38 -0.88 25.93 3.51
CA ILE A 38 -1.87 25.48 4.49
C ILE A 38 -2.98 26.53 4.69
N MET A 39 -2.62 27.80 4.86
CA MET A 39 -3.59 28.88 5.08
C MET A 39 -4.49 29.12 3.84
N SER A 40 -3.90 29.08 2.64
CA SER A 40 -4.67 29.24 1.39
C SER A 40 -5.52 28.02 1.03
N ALA A 41 -5.16 26.81 1.48
CA ALA A 41 -6.00 25.64 1.28
C ALA A 41 -7.30 25.73 2.08
N ARG A 42 -7.27 26.33 3.28
CA ARG A 42 -8.44 26.49 4.15
C ARG A 42 -9.54 27.36 3.54
N THR A 43 -9.17 28.34 2.71
CA THR A 43 -10.14 29.28 2.10
C THR A 43 -10.74 28.76 0.79
N LYS A 44 -10.25 27.64 0.25
CA LYS A 44 -10.80 27.06 -0.98
C LYS A 44 -12.21 26.52 -0.73
N PRO A 45 -13.19 26.80 -1.61
CA PRO A 45 -14.53 26.28 -1.45
C PRO A 45 -14.54 24.75 -1.54
N LEU A 46 -15.16 24.10 -0.56
CA LEU A 46 -15.42 22.66 -0.56
C LEU A 46 -16.85 22.44 -1.03
N GLN A 47 -17.03 21.91 -2.23
CA GLN A 47 -18.36 21.56 -2.74
C GLN A 47 -18.74 20.18 -2.20
N VAL A 48 -19.77 20.13 -1.37
CA VAL A 48 -20.35 18.88 -0.87
C VAL A 48 -21.44 18.44 -1.84
N VAL A 49 -21.31 17.22 -2.36
CA VAL A 49 -22.30 16.59 -3.25
C VAL A 49 -22.91 15.42 -2.49
N GLU A 50 -24.23 15.36 -2.45
CA GLU A 50 -24.94 14.25 -1.81
C GLU A 50 -24.76 12.95 -2.61
N ALA A 51 -24.68 11.83 -1.89
CA ALA A 51 -24.54 10.52 -2.51
C ALA A 51 -25.81 10.13 -3.27
N VAL A 52 -25.64 9.51 -4.43
CA VAL A 52 -26.73 8.92 -5.20
C VAL A 52 -26.91 7.45 -4.79
N SER A 53 -28.16 6.99 -4.72
CA SER A 53 -28.45 5.58 -4.40
C SER A 53 -27.89 4.65 -5.48
N VAL A 54 -27.17 3.62 -5.04
CA VAL A 54 -26.63 2.55 -5.89
C VAL A 54 -26.98 1.18 -5.29
N PRO A 55 -27.18 0.13 -6.12
CA PRO A 55 -27.38 -1.23 -5.63
C PRO A 55 -26.18 -1.72 -4.81
N LEU A 56 -26.45 -2.43 -3.71
CA LEU A 56 -25.43 -3.10 -2.91
C LEU A 56 -25.20 -4.52 -3.44
N PHE A 57 -23.95 -4.86 -3.77
CA PHE A 57 -23.56 -6.17 -4.31
C PHE A 57 -22.86 -7.07 -3.29
N SER A 58 -22.42 -6.52 -2.16
CA SER A 58 -21.67 -7.25 -1.14
C SER A 58 -22.01 -6.72 0.24
N GLU A 59 -22.09 -7.63 1.22
CA GLU A 59 -22.33 -7.32 2.62
C GLU A 59 -21.20 -7.90 3.48
N ILE A 60 -20.65 -7.08 4.38
CA ILE A 60 -19.61 -7.50 5.32
C ILE A 60 -20.28 -8.22 6.50
N LYS A 61 -20.11 -9.54 6.60
CA LYS A 61 -20.73 -10.35 7.66
C LYS A 61 -19.97 -10.35 8.99
N ASN A 62 -18.64 -10.34 8.92
CA ASN A 62 -17.78 -10.40 10.09
C ASN A 62 -16.38 -9.85 9.76
N TYR A 63 -15.65 -9.39 10.76
CA TYR A 63 -14.23 -9.07 10.69
C TYR A 63 -13.56 -9.48 12.00
N ASP A 64 -12.33 -9.96 11.93
CA ASP A 64 -11.54 -10.28 13.11
C ASP A 64 -10.10 -9.79 12.92
N LYS A 65 -9.39 -9.57 14.01
CA LYS A 65 -7.97 -9.22 13.97
C LYS A 65 -7.16 -10.49 13.65
N PRO A 66 -6.08 -10.38 12.87
CA PRO A 66 -5.16 -11.50 12.72
C PRO A 66 -4.57 -11.88 14.08
N LYS A 67 -4.21 -13.17 14.24
CA LYS A 67 -3.56 -13.64 15.46
C LYS A 67 -2.30 -12.80 15.76
N PRO A 68 -2.03 -12.46 17.02
CA PRO A 68 -0.79 -11.80 17.41
C PRO A 68 0.43 -12.58 16.90
N ARG A 69 1.50 -11.86 16.53
CA ARG A 69 2.77 -12.50 16.14
C ARG A 69 3.30 -13.33 17.32
N GLY A 70 3.85 -14.51 17.03
CA GLY A 70 4.52 -15.35 18.01
C GLY A 70 5.81 -14.71 18.54
N GLN A 71 6.37 -15.29 19.60
CA GLN A 71 7.68 -14.89 20.12
C GLN A 71 8.77 -15.17 19.08
N VAL A 72 9.72 -14.24 18.93
CA VAL A 72 10.88 -14.43 18.04
C VAL A 72 11.92 -15.33 18.70
N THR A 73 12.53 -16.22 17.92
CA THR A 73 13.69 -17.00 18.35
C THR A 73 14.94 -16.14 18.19
N LEU A 74 15.66 -15.92 19.29
CA LEU A 74 16.93 -15.19 19.26
C LEU A 74 18.08 -16.16 18.97
N VAL A 75 18.89 -15.83 17.98
CA VAL A 75 20.12 -16.56 17.64
C VAL A 75 21.32 -15.66 17.95
N ALA A 76 22.36 -16.24 18.56
CA ALA A 76 23.57 -15.50 18.89
C ALA A 76 24.32 -15.11 17.61
N THR A 77 25.07 -13.99 17.65
CA THR A 77 25.73 -13.41 16.47
C THR A 77 26.81 -14.29 15.85
N ASP A 78 27.36 -15.19 16.65
CA ASP A 78 28.43 -16.12 16.31
C ASP A 78 27.91 -17.47 15.75
N ASP A 79 26.61 -17.74 15.84
CA ASP A 79 26.01 -19.03 15.48
C ASP A 79 25.17 -18.92 14.19
N VAL A 80 25.86 -18.70 13.08
CA VAL A 80 25.26 -18.56 11.74
C VAL A 80 24.67 -19.88 11.25
N ASP A 81 25.31 -21.01 11.57
CA ASP A 81 24.87 -22.34 11.13
C ASP A 81 23.48 -22.66 11.69
N LYS A 82 23.25 -22.37 12.98
CA LYS A 82 21.93 -22.53 13.60
C LYS A 82 20.86 -21.64 12.98
N LEU A 83 21.22 -20.43 12.53
CA LEU A 83 20.27 -19.56 11.81
C LEU A 83 19.86 -20.19 10.47
N VAL A 84 20.82 -20.72 9.72
CA VAL A 84 20.57 -21.38 8.42
C VAL A 84 19.67 -22.60 8.62
N ASP A 85 19.96 -23.44 9.61
CA ASP A 85 19.16 -24.63 9.93
C ASP A 85 17.71 -24.26 10.29
N LEU A 86 17.50 -23.22 11.10
CA LEU A 86 16.16 -22.76 11.47
C LEU A 86 15.38 -22.19 10.27
N LEU A 87 16.05 -21.51 9.35
CA LEU A 87 15.43 -20.98 8.13
C LEU A 87 14.98 -22.09 7.17
N HIS A 88 15.78 -23.15 7.04
CA HIS A 88 15.48 -24.30 6.18
C HIS A 88 14.39 -25.21 6.76
N THR A 89 14.41 -25.46 8.07
CA THR A 89 13.53 -26.45 8.71
C THR A 89 12.20 -25.87 9.16
N GLU A 90 12.23 -24.80 9.95
CA GLU A 90 11.03 -24.26 10.60
C GLU A 90 10.36 -23.19 9.75
N ALA A 91 11.14 -22.25 9.21
CA ALA A 91 10.58 -21.10 8.50
C ALA A 91 10.23 -21.39 7.03
N LYS A 92 10.85 -22.43 6.42
CA LYS A 92 10.65 -22.84 5.00
C LYS A 92 10.70 -21.66 4.03
N VAL A 93 11.63 -20.75 4.27
CA VAL A 93 11.83 -19.55 3.45
C VAL A 93 12.67 -19.88 2.19
N PHE A 94 13.25 -21.07 2.15
CA PHE A 94 13.98 -21.66 1.03
C PHE A 94 13.46 -23.06 0.70
#